data_AF-A0A0R1KHY8-F1
#
_entry.id   AF-A0A0R1KHY8-F1
#
_cell.length_a   1.000
_cell.length_b   1.000
_cell.length_c   1.000
_cell.angle_alpha   90.00
_cell.angle_beta   90.00
_cell.angle_gamma   90.00
#
_symmetry.space_group_name_H-M   'P 1'
#
loop_
_entity.id
_entity.type
_entity.pdbx_description
1 polymer ?
#
loop_
_entity_poly.entity_id
_entity_poly.type
_entity_poly.pdbx_seq_one_letter_code
_entity_poly.pdbx_strand_id
1 'polypeptide(L)'
;MDRNSKVFQRIAWIIFSIELILIVGIGLVSHFYPKDPTAAVDNFLKFIMSFYFIIFAIIIEVLTYFAIKNMTKENQSWNIVLIVMGFISNPLYLIPSIGELILHLKNKDNYGHI
;
A
#
# COMPACT_ATOMS: atom_id res chain seq x y z
N MET A 1 5.66 12.11 -17.01
CA MET A 1 5.39 12.05 -15.55
C MET A 1 5.78 13.36 -14.92
N ASP A 2 4.82 14.07 -14.31
CA ASP A 2 5.05 15.36 -13.66
C ASP A 2 5.95 15.20 -12.42
N ARG A 3 6.78 16.20 -12.10
CA ARG A 3 7.70 16.16 -10.94
C ARG A 3 6.94 15.87 -9.64
N ASN A 4 5.72 16.40 -9.53
CA ASN A 4 4.85 16.21 -8.37
C ASN A 4 4.36 14.76 -8.23
N SER A 5 4.07 14.06 -9.34
CA SER A 5 3.68 12.64 -9.31
C SER A 5 4.82 11.77 -8.76
N LYS A 6 6.07 12.04 -9.13
CA LYS A 6 7.23 11.28 -8.64
C LYS A 6 7.47 11.46 -7.14
N VAL A 7 7.22 12.66 -6.61
CA VAL A 7 7.32 12.92 -5.16
C VAL A 7 6.23 12.16 -4.42
N PHE A 8 5.01 12.17 -4.93
CA PHE A 8 3.89 11.46 -4.31
C PHE A 8 4.11 9.95 -4.27
N GLN A 9 4.59 9.38 -5.37
CA GLN A 9 4.94 7.95 -5.43
C GLN A 9 6.05 7.58 -4.45
N ARG A 10 7.05 8.44 -4.26
CA ARG A 10 8.09 8.22 -3.24
C ARG A 10 7.53 8.23 -1.82
N ILE A 11 6.65 9.18 -1.50
CA ILE A 11 6.04 9.25 -0.17
C ILE A 11 5.18 8.01 0.09
N ALA A 12 4.35 7.61 -0.88
CA ALA A 12 3.56 6.39 -0.79
C ALA A 12 4.46 5.16 -0.56
N TRP A 13 5.56 5.05 -1.31
CA TRP A 13 6.50 3.94 -1.16
C TRP A 13 7.17 3.90 0.22
N ILE A 14 7.52 5.05 0.79
CA ILE A 14 8.06 5.14 2.15
C ILE A 14 7.04 4.65 3.18
N ILE A 15 5.77 5.04 3.05
CA ILE A 15 4.70 4.61 3.96
C ILE A 15 4.53 3.09 3.93
N PHE A 16 4.41 2.50 2.74
CA PHE A 16 4.26 1.04 2.61
C PHE A 16 5.49 0.28 3.09
N SER A 17 6.70 0.79 2.82
CA SER A 17 7.93 0.18 3.33
C SER A 17 7.96 0.12 4.87
N ILE A 18 7.47 1.17 5.54
CA ILE A 18 7.36 1.18 7.01
C ILE A 18 6.31 0.18 7.47
N GLU A 19 5.15 0.13 6.82
CA GLU A 19 4.10 -0.85 7.11
C GLU A 19 4.61 -2.30 7.01
N LEU A 20 5.35 -2.62 5.95
CA LEU A 20 5.94 -3.94 5.76
C LEU A 20 6.91 -4.31 6.89
N ILE A 21 7.79 -3.37 7.28
CA ILE A 21 8.72 -3.58 8.39
C ILE A 21 7.97 -3.88 9.68
N LEU A 22 6.86 -3.19 9.95
CA LEU A 22 6.03 -3.44 11.12
C LEU A 22 5.36 -4.82 11.07
N ILE A 23 4.79 -5.21 9.94
CA ILE A 23 4.15 -6.53 9.75
C ILE A 23 5.17 -7.65 9.97
N VAL A 24 6.34 -7.55 9.32
CA VAL A 24 7.42 -8.53 9.47
C VAL A 24 7.95 -8.52 10.91
N GLY A 25 8.11 -7.34 11.51
CA GLY A 25 8.56 -7.18 12.89
C GLY A 25 7.65 -7.88 13.90
N ILE A 26 6.33 -7.70 13.78
CA ILE A 26 5.33 -8.41 14.62
C ILE A 26 5.45 -9.92 14.42
N GLY A 27 5.61 -10.39 13.18
CA GLY A 27 5.83 -11.81 12.87
C GLY A 27 7.08 -12.38 13.55
N LEU A 28 8.19 -11.65 13.52
CA LEU A 28 9.46 -12.06 14.14
C LEU A 28 9.37 -12.06 15.67
N VAL A 29 8.83 -10.99 16.28
CA VAL A 29 8.64 -10.93 17.75
C VAL A 29 7.73 -12.06 18.21
N SER A 30 6.66 -12.35 17.46
CA SER A 30 5.77 -13.48 17.76
C SER A 30 6.48 -14.84 17.74
N HIS A 31 7.49 -15.01 16.88
CA HIS A 31 8.25 -16.25 16.79
C HIS A 31 9.31 -16.39 17.90
N PHE A 32 10.08 -15.34 18.15
CA PHE A 32 11.19 -15.38 19.12
C PHE A 32 10.74 -15.15 20.57
N TYR A 33 9.63 -14.44 20.78
CA TYR A 33 9.12 -14.06 22.10
C TYR A 33 7.61 -14.34 22.22
N PRO A 34 7.17 -15.62 22.16
CA PRO A 34 5.75 -15.99 22.14
C PRO A 34 4.94 -15.54 23.38
N LYS A 35 5.62 -15.29 24.51
CA LYS A 35 4.99 -14.82 25.76
C LYS A 35 4.82 -13.30 25.85
N ASP A 36 5.30 -12.56 24.86
CA ASP A 36 5.14 -11.11 24.81
C ASP A 36 3.66 -10.77 24.51
N PRO A 37 3.01 -9.80 25.18
CA PRO A 37 1.63 -9.42 24.88
C PRO A 37 1.41 -8.92 23.44
N THR A 38 2.50 -8.57 22.74
CA THR A 38 2.48 -8.24 21.30
C THR A 38 2.66 -9.44 20.37
N ALA A 39 2.93 -10.63 20.93
CA ALA A 39 3.06 -11.88 20.18
C ALA A 39 1.71 -12.51 19.85
N ALA A 40 1.60 -13.04 18.63
CA ALA A 40 0.44 -13.83 18.22
C ALA A 40 0.41 -15.19 18.97
N VAL A 41 -0.71 -15.46 19.64
CA VAL A 41 -0.95 -16.64 20.51
C VAL A 41 -0.50 -17.98 19.89
N ASP A 42 0.24 -18.74 20.70
CA ASP A 42 1.07 -19.94 20.46
C ASP A 42 0.42 -21.21 19.83
N ASN A 43 -0.75 -21.12 19.22
CA ASN A 43 -1.37 -22.29 18.60
C ASN A 43 -0.78 -22.53 17.21
N PHE A 44 -0.38 -23.76 16.89
CA PHE A 44 0.14 -24.17 15.57
C PHE A 44 -0.75 -23.72 14.39
N LEU A 45 -2.06 -23.72 14.60
CA LEU A 45 -3.05 -23.24 13.63
C LEU A 45 -2.95 -21.71 13.40
N LYS A 46 -2.65 -20.93 14.43
CA LYS A 46 -2.40 -19.47 14.33
C LYS A 46 -1.06 -19.17 13.65
N PHE A 47 -0.05 -20.03 13.81
CA PHE A 47 1.23 -19.92 13.08
C PHE A 47 1.05 -20.14 11.56
N ILE A 48 0.26 -21.13 11.16
CA ILE A 48 -0.07 -21.32 9.72
C ILE A 48 -0.84 -20.13 9.18
N MET A 49 -1.81 -19.62 9.95
CA MET A 49 -2.60 -18.44 9.55
C MET A 49 -1.75 -17.17 9.46
N SER A 50 -0.76 -16.97 10.36
CA SER A 50 0.14 -15.81 10.27
C SER A 50 1.03 -15.89 9.03
N PHE A 51 1.50 -17.07 8.66
CA PHE A 51 2.26 -17.28 7.42
C PHE A 51 1.43 -16.96 6.17
N TYR A 52 0.17 -17.39 6.14
CA TYR A 52 -0.77 -17.03 5.07
C TYR A 52 -0.99 -15.52 4.99
N PHE A 53 -1.12 -14.86 6.14
CA PHE A 53 -1.29 -13.41 6.22
C PHE A 53 -0.06 -12.64 5.72
N ILE A 54 1.15 -13.11 6.02
CA ILE A 54 2.40 -12.54 5.50
C ILE A 54 2.48 -12.69 3.99
N ILE A 55 2.18 -13.87 3.45
CA ILE A 55 2.16 -14.09 1.99
C ILE A 55 1.13 -13.17 1.32
N PHE A 56 -0.06 -13.06 1.91
CA PHE A 56 -1.10 -12.16 1.41
C PHE A 56 -0.63 -10.69 1.43
N ALA A 57 -0.03 -10.24 2.53
CA ALA A 57 0.52 -8.89 2.64
C ALA A 57 1.58 -8.60 1.55
N ILE A 58 2.49 -9.55 1.30
CA ILE A 58 3.49 -9.45 0.23
C ILE A 58 2.82 -9.31 -1.15
N ILE A 59 1.78 -10.10 -1.43
CA ILE A 59 1.05 -10.02 -2.71
C ILE A 59 0.40 -8.64 -2.87
N ILE A 60 -0.29 -8.14 -1.84
CA ILE A 60 -0.90 -6.80 -1.86
C ILE A 60 0.16 -5.72 -2.07
N GLU A 61 1.33 -5.86 -1.45
CA GLU A 61 2.40 -4.87 -1.58
C GLU A 61 3.03 -4.87 -2.98
N VAL A 62 3.22 -6.04 -3.58
CA VAL A 62 3.64 -6.15 -4.99
C VAL A 62 2.61 -5.52 -5.92
N LEU A 63 1.31 -5.80 -5.71
CA LEU A 63 0.23 -5.16 -6.47
C LEU A 63 0.23 -3.64 -6.30
N THR A 64 0.49 -3.16 -5.09
CA THR A 64 0.60 -1.73 -4.77
C THR A 64 1.77 -1.09 -5.51
N TYR A 65 2.94 -1.74 -5.51
CA TYR A 65 4.10 -1.28 -6.29
C TYR A 65 3.76 -1.13 -7.78
N PHE A 66 3.15 -2.16 -8.37
CA PHE A 66 2.76 -2.12 -9.78
C PHE A 66 1.69 -1.06 -10.06
N ALA A 67 0.71 -0.91 -9.17
CA ALA A 67 -0.34 0.08 -9.34
C ALA A 67 0.23 1.51 -9.26
N ILE A 68 1.09 1.80 -8.28
CA ILE A 68 1.78 3.09 -8.17
C ILE A 68 2.66 3.34 -9.40
N LYS A 69 3.44 2.35 -9.84
CA LYS A 69 4.36 2.50 -10.98
C LYS A 69 3.64 2.71 -12.31
N ASN A 70 2.51 2.05 -12.52
CA ASN A 70 1.78 2.06 -13.78
C ASN A 70 0.63 3.08 -13.82
N MET A 71 0.30 3.70 -12.69
CA MET A 71 -0.60 4.83 -12.62
C MET A 71 0.03 6.02 -13.35
N THR A 72 -0.46 6.25 -14.56
CA THR A 72 -0.05 7.34 -15.44
C THR A 72 -1.28 8.13 -15.87
N LYS A 73 -1.09 9.35 -16.38
CA LYS A 73 -2.21 10.18 -16.87
C LYS A 73 -3.09 9.45 -17.89
N GLU A 74 -2.49 8.65 -18.76
CA GLU A 74 -3.20 7.90 -19.81
C GLU A 74 -3.81 6.58 -19.32
N ASN A 75 -3.26 5.98 -18.25
CA ASN A 75 -3.76 4.72 -17.70
C ASN A 75 -4.22 4.87 -16.25
N GLN A 76 -5.45 5.36 -16.09
CA GLN A 76 -6.12 5.54 -14.79
C GLN A 76 -6.65 4.23 -14.20
N SER A 77 -6.64 3.11 -14.94
CA SER A 77 -7.15 1.82 -14.46
C SER A 77 -6.42 1.35 -13.20
N TRP A 78 -5.12 1.63 -13.09
CA TRP A 78 -4.32 1.31 -11.91
C TRP A 78 -4.67 2.16 -10.68
N ASN A 79 -5.21 3.36 -10.90
CA ASN A 79 -5.72 4.19 -9.80
C ASN A 79 -6.95 3.54 -9.16
N ILE A 80 -7.84 2.95 -9.96
CA ILE A 80 -9.01 2.19 -9.46
C ILE A 80 -8.57 1.00 -8.61
N VAL A 81 -7.49 0.30 -9.01
CA VAL A 81 -6.94 -0.81 -8.22
C VAL A 81 -6.51 -0.33 -6.83
N LEU A 82 -5.86 0.83 -6.73
CA LEU A 82 -5.48 1.43 -5.43
C LEU A 82 -6.70 1.83 -4.59
N ILE A 83 -7.76 2.38 -5.22
CA ILE A 83 -9.02 2.70 -4.54
C ILE A 83 -9.63 1.44 -3.93
N VAL A 84 -9.76 0.39 -4.75
CA VAL A 84 -10.35 -0.89 -4.33
C VAL A 84 -9.53 -1.53 -3.20
N MET A 85 -8.19 -1.53 -3.31
CA MET A 85 -7.32 -1.99 -2.23
C MET A 85 -7.46 -1.14 -0.96
N GLY A 86 -7.71 0.16 -1.12
CA GLY A 86 -8.00 1.09 -0.03
C GLY A 86 -9.20 0.69 0.82
N PHE A 87 -10.27 0.24 0.17
CA PHE A 87 -11.50 -0.18 0.84
C PHE A 87 -11.45 -1.63 1.37
N ILE A 88 -10.76 -2.54 0.67
CA ILE A 88 -10.73 -3.96 1.02
C ILE A 88 -9.68 -4.27 2.08
N SER A 89 -8.51 -3.63 2.00
CA SER A 89 -7.34 -4.03 2.78
C SER A 89 -6.93 -2.95 3.78
N ASN A 90 -6.56 -1.77 3.30
CA ASN A 90 -6.05 -0.70 4.16
C ASN A 90 -6.30 0.68 3.56
N PRO A 91 -6.96 1.62 4.28
CA PRO A 91 -7.15 2.99 3.83
C PRO A 91 -5.86 3.71 3.39
N LEU A 92 -4.66 3.26 3.83
CA LEU A 92 -3.37 3.79 3.37
C LEU A 92 -3.21 3.72 1.84
N TYR A 93 -3.79 2.74 1.15
CA TYR A 93 -3.77 2.65 -0.33
C TYR A 93 -4.53 3.79 -1.01
N LEU A 94 -5.41 4.49 -0.30
CA LEU A 94 -6.10 5.67 -0.83
C LEU A 94 -5.17 6.88 -0.95
N ILE A 95 -4.07 6.94 -0.19
CA ILE A 95 -3.13 8.07 -0.22
C ILE A 95 -2.56 8.26 -1.64
N PRO A 96 -1.86 7.28 -2.27
CA PRO A 96 -1.38 7.40 -3.65
C PRO A 96 -2.50 7.64 -4.65
N SER A 97 -3.66 7.05 -4.42
CA SER A 97 -4.80 7.15 -5.33
C SER A 97 -5.41 8.56 -5.40
N ILE A 98 -5.76 9.11 -4.24
CA ILE A 98 -6.37 10.44 -4.12
C ILE A 98 -5.36 11.50 -4.54
N GLY A 99 -4.09 11.33 -4.17
CA GLY A 99 -3.01 12.23 -4.58
C GLY A 99 -2.90 12.39 -6.09
N GLU A 100 -2.95 11.30 -6.84
CA GLU A 100 -2.91 11.37 -8.30
C GLU A 100 -4.20 11.95 -8.89
N LEU A 101 -5.36 11.60 -8.33
CA LEU A 101 -6.64 12.15 -8.79
C LEU A 101 -6.65 13.68 -8.69
N ILE A 102 -6.16 14.22 -7.57
CA ILE A 102 -6.02 15.66 -7.35
C ILE A 102 -5.08 16.29 -8.39
N LEU A 103 -3.93 15.64 -8.68
CA LEU A 103 -2.99 16.13 -9.68
C LEU A 103 -3.55 16.10 -11.10
N HIS A 104 -4.36 15.09 -11.42
CA HIS A 104 -5.04 14.98 -12.70
C HIS A 104 -6.07 16.10 -12.86
N LEU A 105 -6.94 16.30 -11.87
CA LEU A 105 -7.95 17.36 -11.88
C LEU A 105 -7.32 18.76 -11.96
N LYS A 106 -6.30 19.03 -11.15
CA LYS A 106 -5.57 20.30 -11.18
C LYS A 106 -4.95 20.60 -12.55
N ASN A 107 -4.40 19.61 -13.23
CA ASN A 107 -3.88 19.80 -14.58
C ASN A 107 -4.99 20.04 -15.60
N LYS A 108 -6.14 19.35 -15.47
CA LYS A 108 -7.27 19.53 -16.38
C LYS A 108 -7.84 20.96 -16.29
N ASP A 109 -7.97 21.50 -15.08
CA ASP A 109 -8.50 22.85 -14.87
C ASP A 109 -7.56 23.95 -15.39
N ASN A 110 -6.25 23.75 -15.31
CA ASN A 110 -5.27 24.71 -15.83
C ASN A 110 -5.24 24.82 -17.38
N TYR A 111 -5.72 23.81 -18.10
CA TYR A 111 -5.83 23.82 -19.57
C TYR A 111 -7.28 23.94 -20.06
N GLY A 112 -8.27 24.00 -19.15
CA GLY A 112 -9.68 24.19 -19.46
C GLY A 112 -10.09 25.65 -19.65
N HIS A 113 -9.15 26.59 -19.47
CA HIS A 113 -9.30 28.00 -19.84
C HIS A 113 -8.63 28.25 -21.20
N ILE A 114 -9.27 27.78 -22.28
CA ILE A 114 -9.06 28.29 -23.64
C ILE A 114 -10.44 28.52 -24.26
#